data_AF-A0A3M8F4Z3-F1
#
_entry.id   AF-A0A3M8F4Z3-F1
#
_cell.length_a   1.000
_cell.length_b   1.000
_cell.length_c   1.000
_cell.angle_alpha   90.00
_cell.angle_beta   90.00
_cell.angle_gamma   90.00
#
_symmetry.space_group_name_H-M   'P 1'
#
loop_
_entity.id
_entity.type
_entity.pdbx_description
1 polymer ?
#
loop_
_entity_poly.entity_id
_entity_poly.type
_entity_poly.pdbx_seq_one_letter_code
_entity_poly.pdbx_strand_id
1 'polypeptide(L)'
;MRPGTDAPENDLRHLLNEWDPIGVADEVQDEYDCMLTPLLQRLRGGADQAEIGEFLRQELEHHFGLDPLGLRPDAMAARVIAWWASVGRADGTGRV
;
A
#
# COMPACT_ATOMS: atom_id res chain seq x y z
N MET A 1 16.60 14.09 12.46
CA MET A 1 15.26 13.76 11.95
C MET A 1 15.05 14.51 10.65
N ARG A 2 14.90 13.81 9.54
CA ARG A 2 14.56 14.42 8.25
C ARG A 2 13.03 14.29 8.09
N PRO A 3 12.26 15.38 8.18
CA PRO A 3 10.83 15.34 7.88
C PRO A 3 10.70 15.30 6.35
N GLY A 4 10.27 14.18 5.78
CA GLY A 4 9.99 14.13 4.34
C GLY A 4 10.07 12.77 3.67
N THR A 5 10.51 11.70 4.35
CA THR A 5 10.44 10.33 3.81
C THR A 5 9.23 9.55 4.34
N ASP A 6 8.69 9.98 5.49
CA ASP A 6 7.64 9.26 6.22
C ASP A 6 6.22 9.52 5.68
N ALA A 7 5.99 10.55 4.88
CA ALA A 7 4.62 10.90 4.45
C ALA A 7 4.00 9.82 3.53
N PRO A 8 4.67 9.34 2.46
CA PRO A 8 4.14 8.26 1.65
C PRO A 8 4.05 6.92 2.39
N GLU A 9 4.97 6.66 3.33
CA GLU A 9 4.97 5.44 4.14
C GLU A 9 3.80 5.44 5.13
N ASN A 10 3.56 6.56 5.81
CA ASN A 10 2.45 6.70 6.75
C ASN A 10 1.09 6.63 6.04
N ASP A 11 0.92 7.32 4.92
CA ASP A 11 -0.31 7.24 4.13
C ASP A 11 -0.58 5.83 3.63
N LEU A 12 0.45 5.13 3.14
CA LEU A 12 0.32 3.75 2.70
C LEU A 12 0.01 2.81 3.88
N ARG A 13 0.64 3.03 5.05
CA ARG A 13 0.31 2.30 6.29
C ARG A 13 -1.16 2.49 6.64
N HIS A 14 -1.67 3.71 6.58
CA HIS A 14 -3.09 3.98 6.82
C HIS A 14 -3.99 3.22 5.84
N LEU A 15 -3.66 3.21 4.54
CA LEU A 15 -4.45 2.44 3.56
C LEU A 15 -4.48 0.94 3.84
N LEU A 16 -3.36 0.36 4.29
CA LEU A 16 -3.27 -1.06 4.64
C LEU A 16 -4.00 -1.36 5.96
N ASN A 17 -3.87 -0.49 6.96
CA ASN A 17 -4.62 -0.59 8.22
C ASN A 17 -6.12 -0.40 8.02
N GLU A 18 -6.57 0.37 7.03
CA GLU A 18 -7.99 0.47 6.67
C GLU A 18 -8.50 -0.75 5.90
N TRP A 19 -7.62 -1.49 5.23
CA TRP A 19 -7.97 -2.75 4.59
C TRP A 19 -8.15 -3.87 5.61
N ASP A 20 -7.21 -3.93 6.54
CA ASP A 20 -7.11 -4.86 7.67
C ASP A 20 -7.51 -6.31 7.36
N PRO A 21 -6.83 -6.99 6.42
CA PRO A 21 -7.18 -8.36 6.04
C PRO A 21 -7.09 -9.37 7.20
N ILE A 22 -6.27 -9.10 8.23
CA ILE A 22 -6.12 -9.96 9.41
C ILE A 22 -7.09 -9.55 10.53
N GLY A 23 -7.48 -8.28 10.63
CA GLY A 23 -8.36 -7.77 11.68
C GLY A 23 -7.63 -7.28 12.93
N VAL A 24 -6.36 -6.87 12.81
CA VAL A 24 -5.49 -6.49 13.96
C VAL A 24 -5.08 -5.03 13.95
N ALA A 25 -5.54 -4.23 12.98
CA ALA A 25 -5.09 -2.84 12.82
C ALA A 25 -5.40 -1.95 14.03
N ASP A 26 -6.43 -2.28 14.80
CA ASP A 26 -6.80 -1.58 16.06
C ASP A 26 -5.84 -1.90 17.22
N GLU A 27 -5.14 -3.03 17.17
CA GLU A 27 -4.22 -3.51 18.22
C GLU A 27 -2.75 -3.29 17.85
N VAL A 28 -2.41 -3.51 16.58
CA VAL A 28 -1.04 -3.52 16.04
C VAL A 28 -1.02 -2.74 14.72
N GLN A 29 -0.61 -1.48 14.79
CA GLN A 29 -0.64 -0.56 13.64
C GLN A 29 0.52 -0.76 12.65
N ASP A 30 1.54 -1.54 13.00
CA ASP A 30 2.72 -1.83 12.20
C ASP A 30 2.72 -3.25 11.60
N GLU A 31 1.64 -4.01 11.76
CA GLU A 31 1.53 -5.38 11.23
C GLU A 31 1.82 -5.44 9.72
N TYR A 32 1.31 -4.45 8.98
CA TYR A 32 1.44 -4.39 7.53
C TYR A 32 2.70 -3.64 7.05
N ASP A 33 3.60 -3.23 7.96
CA ASP A 33 4.81 -2.48 7.62
C ASP A 33 5.75 -3.24 6.69
N CYS A 34 5.73 -4.57 6.79
CA CYS A 34 6.48 -5.46 5.92
C CYS A 34 6.16 -5.25 4.42
N MET A 35 4.93 -4.84 4.08
CA MET A 35 4.49 -4.59 2.71
C MET A 35 4.81 -3.18 2.21
N LEU A 36 5.06 -2.21 3.10
CA LEU A 36 5.24 -0.80 2.73
C LEU A 36 6.42 -0.58 1.79
N THR A 37 7.60 -1.08 2.19
CA THR A 37 8.82 -0.91 1.38
C THR A 37 8.68 -1.60 0.01
N PRO A 38 8.27 -2.89 -0.08
CA PRO A 38 8.04 -3.56 -1.36
C PRO A 38 7.01 -2.87 -2.27
N LEU A 39 5.92 -2.32 -1.71
CA LEU A 39 4.90 -1.59 -2.47
C LEU A 39 5.45 -0.28 -3.01
N LEU A 40 6.09 0.53 -2.17
CA LEU A 40 6.65 1.82 -2.60
C LEU A 40 7.72 1.66 -3.67
N GLN A 41 8.55 0.60 -3.60
CA GLN A 41 9.52 0.32 -4.65
C GLN A 41 8.85 0.00 -5.99
N ARG A 42 7.79 -0.82 -5.99
CA ARG A 42 7.00 -1.13 -7.20
C ARG A 42 6.33 0.11 -7.77
N LEU A 43 5.68 0.91 -6.93
CA LEU A 43 5.03 2.16 -7.33
C LEU A 43 6.01 3.18 -7.93
N ARG A 44 7.19 3.33 -7.33
CA ARG A 44 8.28 4.15 -7.89
C ARG A 44 8.85 3.57 -9.19
N GLY A 45 8.81 2.25 -9.34
CA GLY A 45 9.17 1.54 -10.57
C GLY A 45 8.13 1.63 -11.68
N GLY A 46 6.96 2.23 -11.41
CA GLY A 46 5.88 2.37 -12.39
C GLY A 46 4.94 1.18 -12.49
N ALA A 47 4.89 0.34 -11.45
CA ALA A 47 4.02 -0.84 -11.42
C ALA A 47 2.54 -0.45 -11.60
N ASP A 48 1.82 -1.26 -12.38
CA ASP A 48 0.40 -1.05 -12.63
C ASP A 48 -0.50 -1.74 -11.58
N GLN A 49 -1.82 -1.53 -11.72
CA GLN A 49 -2.80 -2.12 -10.80
C GLN A 49 -2.74 -3.65 -10.76
N ALA A 50 -2.48 -4.31 -11.88
CA ALA A 50 -2.44 -5.77 -11.94
C ALA A 50 -1.21 -6.30 -11.20
N GLU A 51 -0.05 -5.67 -11.38
CA GLU A 51 1.18 -6.01 -10.65
C GLU A 51 1.05 -5.79 -9.14
N ILE A 52 0.40 -4.70 -8.71
CA ILE A 52 0.14 -4.46 -7.28
C ILE A 52 -0.88 -5.47 -6.73
N GLY A 53 -1.94 -5.79 -7.49
CA GLY A 53 -2.94 -6.79 -7.09
C GLY A 53 -2.35 -8.18 -6.93
N GLU A 54 -1.48 -8.58 -7.86
CA GLU A 54 -0.73 -9.84 -7.78
C GLU A 54 0.15 -9.88 -6.53
N PHE A 55 0.91 -8.80 -6.28
CA PHE A 55 1.76 -8.71 -5.09
C PHE A 55 0.93 -8.85 -3.80
N LEU A 56 -0.17 -8.11 -3.66
CA LEU A 56 -1.02 -8.19 -2.47
C LEU A 56 -1.60 -9.58 -2.27
N ARG A 57 -2.03 -10.24 -3.35
CA ARG A 57 -2.54 -11.62 -3.28
C ARG A 57 -1.47 -12.60 -2.82
N GLN A 58 -0.26 -12.49 -3.35
CA GLN A 58 0.86 -13.35 -2.96
C GLN A 58 1.28 -13.13 -1.51
N GLU A 59 1.31 -11.90 -1.02
CA GLU A 59 1.57 -11.64 0.41
C GLU A 59 0.47 -12.25 1.29
N LEU A 60 -0.80 -12.08 0.93
CA LEU A 60 -1.90 -12.72 1.67
C LEU A 60 -1.76 -14.25 1.72
N GLU A 61 -1.52 -14.89 0.58
CA GLU A 61 -1.44 -16.36 0.50
C GLU A 61 -0.17 -16.92 1.16
N HIS A 62 0.99 -16.34 0.86
CA HIS A 62 2.28 -16.94 1.20
C HIS A 62 2.89 -16.40 2.49
N HIS A 63 2.67 -15.12 2.80
CA HIS A 63 3.25 -14.50 3.98
C HIS A 63 2.29 -14.56 5.17
N PHE A 64 1.01 -14.23 4.96
CA PHE A 64 -0.01 -14.26 6.01
C PHE A 64 -0.79 -15.58 6.10
N GLY A 65 -0.70 -16.45 5.09
CA GLY A 65 -1.40 -17.73 5.07
C GLY A 65 -2.93 -17.58 5.00
N LEU A 66 -3.42 -16.46 4.45
CA LEU A 66 -4.83 -16.14 4.31
C LEU A 66 -5.36 -16.58 2.93
N ASP A 67 -6.66 -16.90 2.88
CA ASP A 67 -7.35 -17.05 1.60
C ASP A 67 -7.70 -15.65 1.06
N PRO A 68 -7.12 -15.21 -0.07
CA PRO A 68 -7.41 -13.90 -0.64
C PRO A 68 -8.84 -13.83 -1.20
N LEU A 69 -9.53 -14.96 -1.36
CA LEU A 69 -10.92 -15.02 -1.79
C LEU A 69 -11.82 -14.34 -0.75
N GLY A 70 -12.34 -13.16 -1.12
CA GLY A 70 -13.17 -12.34 -0.24
C GLY A 70 -12.44 -11.16 0.41
N LEU A 71 -11.09 -11.18 0.45
CA LEU A 71 -10.28 -10.06 0.91
C LEU A 71 -10.06 -8.97 -0.16
N ARG A 72 -10.39 -9.28 -1.42
CA ARG A 72 -10.44 -8.32 -2.55
C ARG A 72 -9.12 -7.56 -2.77
N PRO A 73 -7.97 -8.24 -2.91
CA PRO A 73 -6.67 -7.59 -3.13
C PRO A 73 -6.67 -6.68 -4.37
N ASP A 74 -7.40 -7.01 -5.43
CA ASP A 74 -7.48 -6.17 -6.64
C ASP A 74 -8.17 -4.82 -6.40
N ALA A 75 -9.13 -4.77 -5.47
CA ALA A 75 -9.80 -3.52 -5.08
C ALA A 75 -8.88 -2.64 -4.25
N MET A 76 -8.09 -3.25 -3.35
CA MET A 76 -7.06 -2.53 -2.61
C MET A 76 -5.96 -2.01 -3.54
N ALA A 77 -5.51 -2.81 -4.50
CA ALA A 77 -4.55 -2.39 -5.53
C ALA A 77 -5.04 -1.16 -6.30
N ALA A 78 -6.31 -1.13 -6.72
CA ALA A 78 -6.91 0.05 -7.38
C ALA A 78 -6.83 1.30 -6.49
N ARG A 79 -7.10 1.14 -5.20
CA ARG A 79 -7.08 2.22 -4.20
C ARG A 79 -5.67 2.75 -3.97
N VAL A 80 -4.67 1.86 -3.88
CA VAL A 80 -3.24 2.21 -3.79
C VAL A 80 -2.78 2.97 -5.03
N ILE A 81 -3.12 2.52 -6.24
CA ILE A 81 -2.76 3.22 -7.49
C ILE A 81 -3.42 4.61 -7.55
N ALA A 82 -4.70 4.72 -7.18
CA ALA A 82 -5.41 6.00 -7.17
C ALA A 82 -4.78 7.00 -6.17
N TRP A 83 -4.37 6.51 -5.00
CA TRP A 83 -3.62 7.30 -4.02
C TRP A 83 -2.26 7.73 -4.57
N TRP A 84 -1.45 6.81 -5.10
CA TRP A 84 -0.11 7.11 -5.64
C TRP A 84 -0.14 8.14 -6.76
N ALA A 85 -1.13 8.04 -7.66
CA ALA A 85 -1.36 9.03 -8.70
C ALA A 85 -1.74 10.42 -8.15
N SER A 86 -2.31 10.49 -6.95
CA SER A 86 -2.64 11.75 -6.27
C SER A 86 -1.42 12.37 -5.58
N VAL A 87 -0.54 11.55 -5.01
CA VAL A 87 0.75 12.00 -4.45
C VAL A 87 1.62 12.64 -5.53
N GLY A 88 1.78 11.98 -6.69
CA GLY A 88 2.57 12.53 -7.80
C GLY A 88 2.01 13.82 -8.40
N ARG A 89 0.69 14.08 -8.25
CA ARG A 89 0.07 15.36 -8.64
C ARG A 89 0.34 16.47 -7.63
N ALA A 90 0.41 16.16 -6.33
CA ALA A 90 0.71 17.13 -5.28
C ALA A 90 2.17 17.61 -5.37
N ASP A 91 3.11 16.69 -5.61
CA ASP A 91 4.55 17.02 -5.76
C ASP A 91 4.85 17.89 -7.01
N GLY A 92 3.93 17.92 -7.99
CA GLY A 92 4.03 18.74 -9.20
C GLY A 92 3.58 20.20 -9.06
N THR A 93 3.01 20.62 -7.92
CA THR A 93 2.41 21.96 -7.74
C THR A 93 3.37 23.03 -7.17
N GLY A 94 4.67 22.90 -7.45
CA GLY A 94 5.71 23.80 -6.93
C GLY A 94 6.59 24.45 -7.98
N ARG A 95 6.04 25.08 -9.03
CA ARG A 95 6.79 26.06 -9.86
C ARG A 95 5.90 26.91 -10.76
N VAL A 96 5.62 28.13 -10.33
CA VAL A 96 5.48 29.33 -11.18
C VAL A 96 6.23 30.47 -10.49
#